data_AF-A0A9N9CR54-F1
#
_entry.id   AF-A0A9N9CR54-F1
#
_cell.length_a   1.000
_cell.length_b   1.000
_cell.length_c   1.000
_cell.angle_alpha   90.00
_cell.angle_beta   90.00
_cell.angle_gamma   90.00
#
_symmetry.space_group_name_H-M   'P 1'
#
loop_
_entity.id
_entity.type
_entity.pdbx_description
1 polymer ?
#
loop_
_entity_poly.entity_id
_entity_poly.type
_entity_poly.pdbx_seq_one_letter_code
_entity_poly.pdbx_strand_id
1 'polypeptide(L)'
;RALDLFGGYRKYTIIGQCKGGTTVTFKDVAVFEGTLSRYDRSKTIAILIARHEYRQYLAQFDLDVFTKNASERANTSEYNLHPNG
;
A
#
# COMPACT_ATOMS: atom_id res chain seq x y z
N ARG A 1 6.38 -10.21 -7.77
CA ARG A 1 5.09 -10.24 -7.03
C ARG A 1 4.02 -9.69 -7.95
N ALA A 2 2.87 -10.35 -8.04
CA ALA A 2 1.79 -9.96 -8.93
C ALA A 2 1.04 -8.73 -8.38
N LEU A 3 0.44 -7.96 -9.29
CA LEU A 3 -0.58 -6.96 -8.96
C LEU A 3 -1.90 -7.70 -8.73
N ASP A 4 -2.61 -7.36 -7.66
CA ASP A 4 -3.87 -8.03 -7.29
C ASP A 4 -5.09 -7.29 -7.84
N LEU A 5 -4.94 -5.98 -8.09
CA LEU A 5 -5.99 -5.15 -8.69
C LEU A 5 -5.37 -4.17 -9.68
N PHE A 6 -5.96 -4.11 -10.87
CA PHE A 6 -5.64 -3.14 -11.91
C PHE A 6 -6.93 -2.66 -12.56
N GLY A 7 -7.11 -1.35 -12.64
CA GLY A 7 -8.30 -0.76 -13.23
C GLY A 7 -8.13 0.74 -13.47
N GLY A 8 -9.24 1.40 -13.80
CA GLY A 8 -9.25 2.84 -13.99
C GLY A 8 -10.56 3.46 -13.51
N TYR A 9 -10.47 4.68 -13.01
CA TYR A 9 -11.62 5.53 -12.71
C TYR A 9 -11.36 6.94 -13.22
N ARG A 10 -12.19 7.39 -14.17
CA ARG A 10 -12.00 8.66 -14.89
C ARG A 10 -10.60 8.72 -15.52
N LYS A 11 -9.80 9.74 -15.16
CA LYS A 11 -8.43 9.97 -15.65
C LYS A 11 -7.36 9.21 -14.86
N TYR A 12 -7.74 8.41 -13.86
CA TYR A 12 -6.81 7.75 -12.95
C TYR A 12 -6.73 6.24 -13.24
N THR A 13 -5.51 5.72 -13.28
CA THR A 13 -5.18 4.31 -13.16
C THR A 13 -5.18 3.92 -11.69
N ILE A 14 -5.89 2.85 -11.34
CA ILE A 14 -5.91 2.32 -9.98
C ILE A 14 -5.07 1.05 -9.97
N ILE A 15 -4.10 1.01 -9.07
CA ILE A 15 -3.21 -0.12 -8.89
C ILE A 15 -3.28 -0.55 -7.43
N GLY A 16 -3.64 -1.80 -7.20
CA GLY A 16 -3.76 -2.38 -5.87
C GLY A 16 -2.84 -3.58 -5.68
N GLN A 17 -2.25 -3.65 -4.49
CA GLN A 17 -1.53 -4.83 -4.03
C GLN A 17 -2.10 -5.29 -2.70
N CYS A 18 -2.41 -6.58 -2.61
CA CYS A 18 -2.93 -7.23 -1.43
C CYS A 18 -1.80 -7.98 -0.71
N LYS A 19 -1.76 -7.82 0.61
CA LYS A 19 -0.86 -8.55 1.49
C LYS A 19 -1.64 -9.29 2.56
N GLY A 20 -1.39 -10.59 2.66
CA GLY A 20 -1.95 -11.46 3.69
C GLY A 20 -0.86 -12.23 4.42
N GLY A 21 -1.19 -12.74 5.61
CA GLY A 21 -0.37 -13.68 6.37
C GLY A 21 0.79 -13.07 7.17
N THR A 22 1.05 -11.76 7.06
CA THR A 22 2.13 -11.08 7.80
C THR A 22 1.79 -9.62 8.04
N THR A 23 2.45 -9.00 9.02
CA THR A 23 2.53 -7.54 9.14
C THR A 23 3.16 -6.94 7.88
N VAL A 24 2.63 -5.79 7.45
CA VAL A 24 3.18 -5.00 6.34
C VAL A 24 4.33 -4.15 6.86
N THR A 25 5.50 -4.30 6.24
CA THR A 25 6.73 -3.59 6.62
C THR A 25 7.08 -2.50 5.61
N PHE A 26 8.06 -1.65 5.94
CA PHE A 26 8.59 -0.65 5.03
C PHE A 26 9.06 -1.26 3.68
N LYS A 27 9.58 -2.49 3.70
CA LYS A 27 10.04 -3.19 2.48
C LYS A 27 8.88 -3.49 1.55
N ASP A 28 7.71 -3.83 2.10
CA ASP A 28 6.53 -4.12 1.28
C ASP A 28 6.04 -2.84 0.59
N VAL A 29 6.05 -1.70 1.29
CA VAL A 29 5.75 -0.40 0.68
C VAL A 29 6.75 -0.05 -0.43
N ALA A 30 8.06 -0.18 -0.17
CA ALA A 30 9.10 0.12 -1.16
C ALA A 30 9.02 -0.78 -2.40
N VAL A 31 8.70 -2.07 -2.22
CA VAL A 31 8.48 -3.00 -3.35
C VAL A 31 7.27 -2.59 -4.17
N PHE A 32 6.20 -2.14 -3.51
CA PHE A 32 5.02 -1.68 -4.21
C PHE A 32 5.31 -0.41 -5.01
N GLU A 33 6.01 0.56 -4.42
CA GLU A 33 6.49 1.77 -5.12
C GLU A 33 7.37 1.45 -6.33
N GLY A 34 8.25 0.45 -6.21
CA GLY A 34 9.03 -0.05 -7.34
C GLY A 34 8.13 -0.54 -8.48
N THR A 35 6.95 -1.08 -8.17
CA THR A 35 5.95 -1.45 -9.18
C THR A 35 5.25 -0.24 -9.78
N LEU A 36 4.91 0.74 -8.95
CA LEU A 36 4.25 1.99 -9.34
C LEU A 36 5.14 2.89 -10.21
N SER A 37 6.47 2.77 -10.11
CA SER A 37 7.46 3.54 -10.90
C SER A 37 7.28 3.47 -12.42
N ARG A 38 6.51 2.49 -12.91
CA ARG A 38 6.19 2.30 -14.33
C ARG A 38 4.99 3.11 -14.82
N TYR A 39 4.30 3.82 -13.92
CA TYR A 39 3.05 4.51 -14.20
C TYR A 39 3.15 6.01 -13.87
N ASP A 40 2.34 6.82 -14.55
CA ASP A 40 2.29 8.27 -14.33
C ASP A 40 1.77 8.56 -12.91
N ARG A 41 2.62 9.15 -12.07
CA ARG A 41 2.34 9.45 -10.66
C ARG A 41 1.11 10.33 -10.50
N SER A 42 0.93 11.31 -11.39
CA SER A 42 -0.18 12.28 -11.34
C SER A 42 -1.54 11.66 -11.69
N LYS A 43 -1.52 10.47 -12.29
CA LYS A 43 -2.69 9.72 -12.75
C LYS A 43 -2.81 8.36 -12.08
N THR A 44 -1.99 8.03 -11.09
CA THR A 44 -2.01 6.72 -10.46
C THR A 44 -2.49 6.82 -9.02
N ILE A 45 -3.57 6.09 -8.70
CA ILE A 45 -4.02 5.86 -7.33
C ILE A 45 -3.47 4.50 -6.91
N ALA A 46 -2.58 4.50 -5.93
CA ALA A 46 -1.97 3.31 -5.39
C ALA A 46 -2.67 2.87 -4.10
N ILE A 47 -3.01 1.60 -3.98
CA ILE A 47 -3.69 1.05 -2.81
C ILE A 47 -2.92 -0.18 -2.31
N LEU A 48 -2.39 -0.10 -1.10
CA LEU A 48 -1.81 -1.26 -0.42
C LEU A 48 -2.80 -1.78 0.62
N ILE A 49 -3.28 -3.00 0.41
CA ILE A 49 -4.35 -3.61 1.21
C ILE A 49 -3.72 -4.71 2.08
N ALA A 50 -4.02 -4.70 3.37
CA ALA A 50 -3.65 -5.78 4.28
C ALA A 50 -4.90 -6.55 4.75
N ARG A 51 -4.87 -7.89 4.71
CA ARG A 51 -6.02 -8.72 5.11
C ARG A 51 -6.24 -8.67 6.62
N HIS A 52 -7.51 -8.49 7.01
CA HIS A 52 -7.97 -8.34 8.40
C HIS A 52 -7.77 -9.60 9.26
N GLU A 53 -7.71 -10.78 8.65
CA GLU A 53 -7.64 -12.09 9.35
C GLU A 53 -6.45 -12.18 10.31
N TYR A 54 -5.38 -11.43 10.06
CA TYR A 54 -4.20 -11.37 10.92
C TYR A 54 -4.31 -10.32 12.04
N ARG A 55 -5.26 -9.39 11.98
CA ARG A 55 -5.37 -8.28 12.95
C ARG A 55 -5.67 -8.79 14.36
N GLN A 56 -6.55 -9.78 14.49
CA GLN A 56 -6.90 -10.37 15.79
C GLN A 56 -5.73 -11.13 16.42
N TYR A 57 -4.91 -11.80 15.60
CA TYR A 57 -3.70 -12.47 16.07
C TYR A 57 -2.63 -11.47 16.48
N LEU A 58 -2.36 -10.45 15.64
CA LEU A 58 -1.36 -9.41 15.91
C LEU A 58 -1.71 -8.58 17.16
N ALA A 59 -2.99 -8.31 17.40
CA ALA A 59 -3.46 -7.61 18.59
C ALA A 59 -3.10 -8.34 19.90
N GLN A 60 -2.95 -9.68 19.89
CA GLN A 60 -2.49 -10.45 21.07
C GLN A 60 -1.04 -10.14 21.44
N PHE A 61 -0.25 -9.63 20.49
CA PHE A 61 1.15 -9.29 20.64
C PHE A 61 1.39 -7.77 20.64
N ASP A 62 0.32 -6.96 20.72
CA ASP A 62 0.38 -5.50 20.60
C ASP A 62 1.07 -5.04 19.28
N LEU A 63 0.86 -5.81 18.20
CA LEU A 63 1.39 -5.51 16.89
C LEU A 63 0.32 -4.94 15.96
N ASP A 64 0.71 -3.94 15.18
CA ASP A 64 -0.13 -3.39 14.12
C ASP A 64 -0.02 -4.18 12.82
N VAL A 65 -1.07 -4.08 12.01
CA VAL A 65 -1.11 -4.66 10.65
C VAL A 65 -0.09 -3.97 9.73
N PHE A 66 0.13 -2.68 9.93
CA PHE A 66 1.18 -1.89 9.28
C PHE A 66 2.16 -1.43 10.35
N THR A 67 3.46 -1.71 10.18
CA THR A 67 4.44 -1.16 11.13
C THR A 67 4.48 0.37 11.03
N LYS A 68 4.91 1.03 12.11
CA LYS A 68 5.15 2.47 12.13
C LYS A 68 5.99 2.94 10.91
N ASN A 69 7.09 2.24 10.62
CA ASN A 69 7.95 2.55 9.48
C ASN A 69 7.25 2.33 8.12
N ALA A 70 6.32 1.39 8.02
CA ALA A 70 5.52 1.21 6.81
C ALA A 70 4.59 2.41 6.60
N SER A 71 3.91 2.85 7.66
CA SER A 71 3.04 4.03 7.64
C SER A 71 3.83 5.31 7.31
N GLU A 72 5.00 5.51 7.93
CA GLU A 72 5.89 6.64 7.63
C GLU A 72 6.38 6.63 6.17
N ARG A 73 6.76 5.45 5.63
CA ARG A 73 7.15 5.34 4.23
C ARG A 73 6.00 5.67 3.28
N ALA A 74 4.79 5.17 3.57
CA ALA A 74 3.60 5.47 2.77
C ALA A 74 3.25 6.97 2.81
N ASN A 75 3.34 7.59 3.99
CA ASN A 75 3.06 9.02 4.16
C ASN A 75 4.07 9.92 3.41
N THR A 76 5.31 9.48 3.29
CA THR A 76 6.40 10.17 2.56
C THR A 76 6.52 9.71 1.11
N SER A 77 5.60 8.88 0.63
CA SER A 77 5.59 8.39 -0.73
C SER A 77 5.16 9.49 -1.71
N GLU A 78 5.80 9.56 -2.87
CA GLU A 78 5.37 10.43 -3.98
C GLU A 78 4.02 10.00 -4.57
N TYR A 79 3.52 8.81 -4.22
CA TYR A 79 2.21 8.28 -4.61
C TYR A 79 1.15 8.50 -3.53
N ASN A 80 1.49 9.16 -2.42
CA ASN A 80 0.53 9.47 -1.38
C ASN A 80 -0.50 10.49 -1.88
N LEU A 81 -1.78 10.23 -1.62
CA LEU A 81 -2.86 11.17 -1.92
C LEU A 81 -2.83 12.27 -0.86
N HIS A 82 -2.12 13.36 -1.13
CA HIS A 82 -2.18 14.54 -0.27
C HIS A 82 -3.60 15.14 -0.33
N PRO A 83 -4.25 15.42 0.80
CA PRO A 83 -5.59 16.02 0.82
C PRO A 83 -5.65 17.46 0.27
N ASN A 84 -4.52 18.05 -0.13
CA ASN A 84 -4.42 19.43 -0.63
C ASN A 84 -3.99 19.52 -2.11
N GLY A 85 -4.26 18.49 -2.92
CA GLY A 85 -4.08 18.52 -4.37
C GLY A 85 -5.40 18.58 -5.12
#